data_AF-V9DFE1-F1
#
_entry.id   AF-V9DFE1-F1
#
_cell.length_a   1.000
_cell.length_b   1.000
_cell.length_c   1.000
_cell.angle_alpha   90.00
_cell.angle_beta   90.00
_cell.angle_gamma   90.00
#
_symmetry.space_group_name_H-M   'P 1'
#
loop_
_entity.id
_entity.type
_entity.pdbx_description
1 polymer ?
#
loop_
_entity_poly.entity_id
_entity_poly.type
_entity_poly.pdbx_seq_one_letter_code
_entity_poly.pdbx_strand_id
1 'polypeptide(L)'
;MLVNTIIDTVGYLLHPVVAVLALPLLLVALELIWVIYARKFHPLAGVPGPWLASVSRLWVMRRLKVGDMDRVQRNLHHRYGPLIRIAPNELSCSDPEAIKVLYRTAAPLTKTDFYPVWGNPRMSKYRDNFSQVDERLHSERRRIVNHVYSLSNVLQSEASIDRVTTVMVDKLTQLAQSGRDCDLGTWVQWYTFDVIGELFFGRMFGFLEQETDYKSWISSLDALMPGFCQVAVAPTYLRPFILLSSLFDSKMKAAIKCTETMEVAAREGVARRQAELDQGSSTSDSRDLLQQLFNIQREKGEKVDFSRREVEQEAYIALLAGSDTTAIAIRSIFYYIVKDRKVYERLRAEIDKANA
;
A
#
# COMPACT_ATOMS: atom_id res chain seq x y z
N MET A 1 41.61 48.68 22.11
CA MET A 1 40.29 49.28 21.80
C MET A 1 39.49 48.38 20.86
N LEU A 2 39.97 48.09 19.65
CA LEU A 2 39.28 47.21 18.67
C LEU A 2 38.93 45.81 19.21
N VAL A 3 39.87 45.18 19.94
CA VAL A 3 39.69 43.83 20.51
C VAL A 3 38.58 43.79 21.57
N ASN A 4 38.50 44.80 22.43
CA ASN A 4 37.43 44.89 23.43
C ASN A 4 36.07 45.14 22.77
N THR A 5 36.01 45.98 21.73
CA THR A 5 34.78 46.19 20.97
C THR A 5 34.31 44.91 20.27
N ILE A 6 35.21 44.09 19.74
CA ILE A 6 34.85 42.79 19.14
C ILE A 6 34.37 41.83 20.24
N ILE A 7 35.05 41.76 21.39
CA ILE A 7 34.64 40.91 22.52
C ILE A 7 33.28 41.32 23.07
N ASP A 8 33.02 42.62 23.21
CA ASP A 8 31.73 43.14 23.69
C ASP A 8 30.60 42.91 22.68
N THR A 9 30.89 43.04 21.39
CA THR A 9 29.91 42.76 20.32
C THR A 9 29.58 41.28 20.23
N VAL A 10 30.59 40.41 20.36
CA VAL A 10 30.41 38.95 20.42
C VAL A 10 29.69 38.55 21.71
N GLY A 11 29.99 39.19 22.85
CA GLY A 11 29.29 39.00 24.12
C GLY A 11 27.81 39.41 24.08
N TYR A 12 27.48 40.50 23.37
CA TYR A 12 26.10 40.93 23.14
C TYR A 12 25.32 39.99 22.21
N LEU A 13 25.97 39.49 21.14
CA LEU A 13 25.38 38.52 20.22
C LEU A 13 25.16 37.14 20.86
N LEU A 14 26.03 36.76 21.79
CA LEU A 14 25.92 35.54 22.59
C LEU A 14 25.03 35.70 23.83
N HIS A 15 24.50 36.90 24.09
CA HIS A 15 23.59 37.12 25.20
C HIS A 15 22.32 36.29 24.96
N PRO A 16 21.89 35.43 25.91
CA PRO A 16 20.82 34.45 25.69
C PRO A 16 19.51 35.10 25.23
N VAL A 17 19.24 36.34 25.65
CA VAL A 17 18.07 37.13 25.20
C VAL A 17 18.16 37.50 23.71
N VAL A 18 19.33 37.89 23.22
CA VAL A 18 19.54 38.24 21.80
C VAL A 18 19.49 36.99 20.94
N ALA A 19 20.08 35.88 21.40
CA ALA A 19 19.99 34.59 20.71
C ALA A 19 18.54 34.05 20.63
N VAL A 20 17.77 34.19 21.72
CA VAL A 20 16.36 33.76 21.78
C VAL A 20 15.46 34.60 20.86
N LEU A 21 15.75 35.88 20.64
CA LEU A 21 14.99 36.72 19.71
C LEU A 21 15.48 36.64 18.26
N ALA A 22 16.78 36.43 18.05
CA ALA A 22 17.39 36.33 16.72
C ALA A 22 17.02 35.02 16.01
N LEU A 23 16.87 33.90 16.74
CA LEU A 23 16.55 32.60 16.15
C LEU A 23 15.16 32.57 15.47
N PRO A 24 14.05 33.01 16.09
CA PRO A 24 12.76 33.12 15.42
C PRO A 24 12.79 34.04 14.20
N LEU A 25 13.49 35.18 14.29
CA LEU A 25 13.62 36.11 13.17
C LEU A 25 14.39 35.49 11.99
N LEU A 26 15.47 34.76 12.28
CA LEU A 26 16.21 34.02 11.27
C LEU A 26 15.34 32.94 10.61
N LEU A 27 14.57 32.18 11.39
CA LEU A 27 13.65 31.17 10.85
C LEU A 27 12.59 31.81 9.95
N VAL A 28 11.96 32.90 10.37
CA VAL A 28 11.01 33.65 9.54
C VAL A 28 11.67 34.15 8.26
N ALA A 29 12.89 34.69 8.33
CA ALA A 29 13.63 35.14 7.16
C ALA A 29 13.92 33.98 6.18
N LEU A 30 14.37 32.82 6.69
CA LEU A 30 14.62 31.63 5.88
C LEU A 30 13.34 31.10 5.22
N GLU A 31 12.23 31.08 5.94
CA GLU A 31 10.93 30.67 5.40
C GLU A 31 10.43 31.64 4.32
N LEU A 32 10.61 32.95 4.51
CA LEU A 32 10.26 33.95 3.49
C LEU A 32 11.12 33.78 2.23
N ILE A 33 12.43 33.57 2.39
CA ILE A 33 13.35 33.28 1.27
C ILE A 33 12.90 32.02 0.53
N TRP A 34 12.57 30.96 1.27
CA TRP A 34 12.07 29.70 0.70
C TRP A 34 10.77 29.90 -0.07
N VAL A 35 9.78 30.61 0.48
CA VAL A 35 8.51 30.91 -0.20
C VAL A 35 8.76 31.66 -1.52
N ILE A 36 9.61 32.68 -1.50
CA ILE A 36 9.97 33.46 -2.70
C ILE A 36 10.62 32.54 -3.74
N TYR A 37 11.60 31.74 -3.33
CA TYR A 37 12.26 30.76 -4.19
C TYR A 37 11.25 29.77 -4.80
N ALA A 38 10.47 29.09 -3.96
CA ALA A 38 9.52 28.06 -4.34
C ALA A 38 8.47 28.53 -5.35
N ARG A 39 8.09 29.82 -5.27
CA ARG A 39 7.06 30.46 -6.09
C ARG A 39 7.57 31.13 -7.36
N LYS A 40 8.82 31.61 -7.38
CA LYS A 40 9.34 32.43 -8.48
C LYS A 40 10.50 31.79 -9.23
N PHE A 41 11.34 31.04 -8.55
CA PHE A 41 12.62 30.56 -9.09
C PHE A 41 12.71 29.03 -9.18
N HIS A 42 11.82 28.32 -8.49
CA HIS A 42 11.76 26.86 -8.56
C HIS A 42 11.52 26.38 -10.00
N PRO A 43 12.15 25.29 -10.47
CA PRO A 43 11.92 24.77 -11.83
C PRO A 43 10.44 24.48 -12.16
N LEU A 44 9.66 24.15 -11.13
CA LEU A 44 8.21 23.90 -11.22
C LEU A 44 7.34 25.12 -10.87
N ALA A 45 7.89 26.33 -10.82
CA ALA A 45 7.14 27.55 -10.46
C ALA A 45 6.02 27.88 -11.46
N GLY A 46 6.21 27.53 -12.73
CA GLY A 46 5.20 27.72 -13.79
C GLY A 46 4.06 26.69 -13.78
N VAL A 47 4.18 25.60 -13.02
CA VAL A 47 3.13 24.56 -12.99
C VAL A 47 2.02 24.98 -12.02
N PRO A 48 0.76 25.01 -12.46
CA PRO A 48 -0.35 25.45 -11.62
C PRO A 48 -0.65 24.47 -10.49
N GLY A 49 -1.29 24.94 -9.43
CA GLY A 49 -1.68 24.10 -8.30
C GLY A 49 -2.03 24.92 -7.05
N PRO A 50 -2.42 24.27 -5.96
CA PRO A 50 -2.67 24.92 -4.68
C PRO A 50 -1.43 25.69 -4.20
N TRP A 51 -1.64 26.90 -3.67
CA TRP A 51 -0.54 27.75 -3.22
C TRP A 51 0.37 27.04 -2.21
N LEU A 52 -0.23 26.42 -1.18
CA LEU A 52 0.53 25.71 -0.15
C LEU A 52 1.31 24.51 -0.72
N ALA A 53 0.76 23.83 -1.73
CA ALA A 53 1.43 22.69 -2.38
C ALA A 53 2.73 23.09 -3.06
N SER A 54 2.82 24.33 -3.58
CA SER A 54 4.05 24.81 -4.21
C SER A 54 5.18 25.13 -3.21
N VAL A 55 4.86 25.34 -1.93
CA VAL A 55 5.81 25.74 -0.89
C VAL A 55 6.12 24.58 0.06
N SER A 56 5.15 23.73 0.38
CA SER A 56 5.31 22.71 1.42
C SER A 56 4.49 21.45 1.15
N ARG A 57 5.01 20.30 1.61
CA ARG A 57 4.29 19.01 1.63
C ARG A 57 3.12 19.01 2.62
N LEU A 58 3.01 20.02 3.48
CA LEU A 58 1.88 20.17 4.42
C LEU A 58 0.53 20.15 3.71
N TRP A 59 0.45 20.62 2.46
CA TRP A 59 -0.79 20.56 1.69
C TRP A 59 -1.24 19.11 1.45
N VAL A 60 -0.37 18.26 0.88
CA VAL A 60 -0.70 16.85 0.60
C VAL A 60 -0.95 16.07 1.90
N MET A 61 -0.12 16.29 2.93
CA MET A 61 -0.30 15.66 4.24
C MET A 61 -1.67 16.00 4.84
N ARG A 62 -2.09 17.26 4.76
CA ARG A 62 -3.42 17.71 5.22
C ARG A 62 -4.53 17.06 4.42
N ARG A 63 -4.46 17.03 3.08
CA ARG A 63 -5.51 16.42 2.24
C ARG A 63 -5.65 14.92 2.50
N LEU A 64 -4.53 14.21 2.70
CA LEU A 64 -4.57 12.81 3.11
C LEU A 64 -5.17 12.60 4.49
N LYS A 65 -4.93 13.53 5.43
CA LYS A 65 -5.54 13.45 6.77
C LYS A 65 -7.06 13.68 6.72
N VAL A 66 -7.53 14.51 5.79
CA VAL A 66 -8.97 14.71 5.53
C VAL A 66 -9.58 13.52 4.78
N GLY A 67 -8.79 12.81 3.97
CA GLY A 67 -9.24 11.62 3.24
C GLY A 67 -9.99 11.92 1.94
N ASP A 68 -9.75 13.08 1.32
CA ASP A 68 -10.47 13.52 0.11
C ASP A 68 -9.56 13.86 -1.08
N MET A 69 -8.33 13.34 -1.05
CA MET A 69 -7.29 13.60 -2.06
C MET A 69 -7.77 13.28 -3.48
N ASP A 70 -8.52 12.19 -3.68
CA ASP A 70 -9.05 11.75 -4.97
C ASP A 70 -10.02 12.78 -5.58
N ARG A 71 -10.92 13.35 -4.78
CA ARG A 71 -11.90 14.35 -5.23
C ARG A 71 -11.21 15.67 -5.53
N VAL A 72 -10.25 16.04 -4.69
CA VAL A 72 -9.51 17.29 -4.79
C VAL A 72 -8.63 17.30 -6.02
N GLN A 73 -7.84 16.24 -6.24
CA GLN A 73 -6.99 16.15 -7.41
C GLN A 73 -7.81 16.16 -8.71
N ARG A 74 -8.94 15.45 -8.76
CA ARG A 74 -9.88 15.53 -9.89
C ARG A 74 -10.35 16.96 -10.15
N ASN A 75 -10.80 17.68 -9.11
CA ASN A 75 -11.21 19.07 -9.25
C ASN A 75 -10.06 19.99 -9.71
N LEU A 76 -8.85 19.78 -9.18
CA LEU A 76 -7.67 20.53 -9.60
C LEU A 76 -7.32 20.28 -11.06
N HIS A 77 -7.42 19.04 -11.54
CA HIS A 77 -7.22 18.72 -12.96
C HIS A 77 -8.29 19.34 -13.84
N HIS A 78 -9.57 19.34 -13.42
CA HIS A 78 -10.62 20.06 -14.13
C HIS A 78 -10.36 21.57 -14.22
N ARG A 79 -9.74 22.16 -13.18
CA ARG A 79 -9.50 23.60 -13.09
C ARG A 79 -8.22 24.06 -13.81
N TYR A 80 -7.14 23.31 -13.65
CA TYR A 80 -5.79 23.72 -14.05
C TYR A 80 -5.24 22.92 -15.24
N GLY A 81 -5.94 21.87 -15.66
CA GLY A 81 -5.55 21.03 -16.77
C GLY A 81 -4.76 19.78 -16.35
N PRO A 82 -4.06 19.15 -17.29
CA PRO A 82 -3.55 17.79 -17.12
C PRO A 82 -2.35 17.69 -16.17
N LEU A 83 -1.64 18.78 -15.90
CA LEU A 83 -0.45 18.77 -15.05
C LEU A 83 -0.59 19.77 -13.91
N ILE A 84 -0.58 19.27 -12.68
CA ILE A 84 -0.75 20.10 -11.47
C ILE A 84 0.37 19.81 -10.46
N ARG A 85 0.81 20.83 -9.73
CA ARG A 85 1.82 20.72 -8.67
C ARG A 85 1.14 20.45 -7.32
N ILE A 86 1.42 19.28 -6.74
CA ILE A 86 0.80 18.78 -5.49
C ILE A 86 1.76 18.78 -4.30
N ALA A 87 3.05 18.96 -4.54
CA ALA A 87 4.06 19.27 -3.53
C ALA A 87 5.23 20.05 -4.18
N PRO A 88 6.21 20.57 -3.41
CA PRO A 88 7.29 21.37 -3.99
C PRO A 88 8.00 20.69 -5.17
N ASN A 89 8.26 19.38 -5.06
CA ASN A 89 8.92 18.57 -6.08
C ASN A 89 8.02 17.45 -6.63
N GLU A 90 6.69 17.61 -6.59
CA GLU A 90 5.76 16.54 -6.94
C GLU A 90 4.63 17.07 -7.82
N LEU A 91 4.45 16.40 -8.95
CA LEU A 91 3.42 16.70 -9.94
C LEU A 91 2.42 15.55 -10.02
N SER A 92 1.16 15.88 -10.21
CA SER A 92 0.12 14.93 -10.61
C SER A 92 -0.20 15.19 -12.07
N CYS A 93 -0.27 14.10 -12.86
CA CYS A 93 -0.54 14.14 -14.28
C CYS A 93 -1.79 13.31 -14.60
N SER A 94 -2.73 13.89 -15.34
CA SER A 94 -3.94 13.22 -15.83
C SER A 94 -3.95 13.06 -17.35
N ASP A 95 -2.82 13.28 -18.03
CA ASP A 95 -2.68 13.10 -19.48
C ASP A 95 -2.46 11.61 -19.82
N PRO A 96 -3.35 10.96 -20.60
CA PRO A 96 -3.16 9.59 -21.04
C PRO A 96 -1.85 9.35 -21.81
N GLU A 97 -1.36 10.35 -22.56
CA GLU A 97 -0.11 10.20 -23.32
C GLU A 97 1.12 10.13 -22.40
N ALA A 98 1.01 10.65 -21.17
CA ALA A 98 2.08 10.53 -20.18
C ALA A 98 2.33 9.08 -19.74
N ILE A 99 1.38 8.16 -19.93
CA ILE A 99 1.56 6.75 -19.57
C ILE A 99 2.77 6.15 -20.30
N LYS A 100 2.93 6.44 -21.60
CA LYS A 100 4.04 5.94 -22.42
C LYS A 100 5.40 6.47 -21.96
N VAL A 101 5.40 7.68 -21.38
CA VAL A 101 6.62 8.35 -20.90
C VAL A 101 6.99 7.87 -19.49
N LEU A 102 6.01 7.77 -18.59
CA LEU A 102 6.20 7.48 -17.17
C LEU A 102 6.34 5.98 -16.89
N TYR A 103 5.56 5.12 -17.57
CA TYR A 103 5.50 3.68 -17.33
C TYR A 103 6.24 2.86 -18.39
N ARG A 104 7.39 3.37 -18.86
CA ARG A 104 8.25 2.67 -19.82
C ARG A 104 9.00 1.51 -19.16
N THR A 105 9.12 0.39 -19.88
CA THR A 105 9.85 -0.80 -19.41
C THR A 105 11.37 -0.63 -19.54
N ALA A 106 11.83 0.11 -20.56
CA ALA A 106 13.24 0.42 -20.75
C ALA A 106 13.61 1.73 -20.04
N ALA A 107 14.69 1.72 -19.27
CA ALA A 107 15.16 2.85 -18.46
C ALA A 107 14.05 3.47 -17.59
N PRO A 108 13.37 2.70 -16.73
CA PRO A 108 12.24 3.17 -15.93
C PRO A 108 12.65 4.32 -15.00
N LEU A 109 11.67 5.13 -14.60
CA LEU A 109 11.88 6.17 -13.60
C LEU A 109 12.05 5.53 -12.22
N THR A 110 13.08 5.96 -11.50
CA THR A 110 13.36 5.45 -10.15
C THR A 110 12.24 5.83 -9.18
N LYS A 111 11.75 4.84 -8.43
CA LYS A 111 10.81 5.06 -7.33
C LYS A 111 11.43 5.96 -6.27
N THR A 112 10.61 6.85 -5.70
CA THR A 112 11.06 7.80 -4.68
C THR A 112 11.10 7.18 -3.29
N ASP A 113 11.54 7.97 -2.32
CA ASP A 113 11.53 7.65 -0.89
C ASP A 113 10.11 7.42 -0.30
N PHE A 114 9.05 7.59 -1.10
CA PHE A 114 7.68 7.18 -0.77
C PHE A 114 7.56 5.66 -0.54
N TYR A 115 8.23 4.85 -1.37
CA TYR A 115 8.06 3.40 -1.41
C TYR A 115 8.64 2.63 -0.22
N PRO A 116 9.83 2.99 0.33
CA PRO A 116 10.43 2.32 1.46
C PRO A 116 9.58 2.14 2.72
N VAL A 117 8.57 3.01 2.93
CA VAL A 117 7.68 2.99 4.12
C VAL A 117 6.72 1.80 4.09
N TRP A 118 6.41 1.29 2.91
CA TRP A 118 5.46 0.19 2.72
C TRP A 118 6.06 -1.19 2.93
N GLY A 119 7.39 -1.29 2.88
CA GLY A 119 8.11 -2.53 3.17
C GLY A 119 8.29 -2.73 4.67
N ASN A 120 8.44 -3.99 5.09
CA ASN A 120 8.75 -4.32 6.49
C ASN A 120 10.19 -4.89 6.60
N PRO A 121 11.18 -4.13 7.12
CA PRO A 121 12.55 -4.59 7.25
C PRO A 121 12.73 -5.71 8.30
N ARG A 122 11.70 -6.01 9.11
CA ARG A 122 11.71 -7.16 10.04
C ARG A 122 11.48 -8.49 9.31
N MET A 123 10.88 -8.46 8.11
CA MET A 123 10.61 -9.65 7.30
C MET A 123 11.90 -10.21 6.70
N SER A 124 12.53 -9.45 5.82
CA SER A 124 13.73 -9.83 5.07
C SER A 124 14.76 -8.70 5.07
N LYS A 125 16.02 -9.05 4.80
CA LYS A 125 17.11 -8.09 4.52
C LYS A 125 16.89 -7.33 3.21
N TYR A 126 16.15 -7.91 2.28
CA TYR A 126 15.76 -7.26 1.02
C TYR A 126 14.42 -6.56 1.19
N ARG A 127 14.22 -5.50 0.41
CA ARG A 127 12.88 -4.94 0.19
C ARG A 127 12.12 -5.84 -0.78
N ASP A 128 10.81 -5.92 -0.56
CA ASP A 128 9.88 -6.58 -1.47
C ASP A 128 9.79 -5.84 -2.81
N ASN A 129 9.18 -6.47 -3.82
CA ASN A 129 9.06 -5.91 -5.16
C ASN A 129 8.32 -4.57 -5.21
N PHE A 130 7.37 -4.32 -4.29
CA PHE A 130 6.65 -3.06 -4.25
C PHE A 130 7.53 -1.94 -3.67
N SER A 131 8.18 -2.18 -2.52
CA SER A 131 8.95 -1.16 -1.80
C SER A 131 10.40 -0.95 -2.28
N GLN A 132 10.93 -1.85 -3.12
CA GLN A 132 12.29 -1.72 -3.67
C GLN A 132 12.42 -0.52 -4.62
N VAL A 133 13.42 0.33 -4.37
CA VAL A 133 13.71 1.56 -5.14
C VAL A 133 14.89 1.41 -6.09
N ASP A 134 15.81 0.48 -5.81
CA ASP A 134 16.91 0.15 -6.73
C ASP A 134 16.36 -0.75 -7.84
N GLU A 135 16.35 -0.25 -9.08
CA GLU A 135 15.79 -0.97 -10.23
C GLU A 135 16.56 -2.25 -10.55
N ARG A 136 17.89 -2.26 -10.38
CA ARG A 136 18.70 -3.44 -10.63
C ARG A 136 18.31 -4.53 -9.64
N LEU A 137 18.27 -4.19 -8.36
CA LEU A 137 17.87 -5.12 -7.31
C LEU A 137 16.40 -5.55 -7.46
N HIS A 138 15.50 -4.63 -7.82
CA HIS A 138 14.10 -4.93 -8.12
C HIS A 138 13.98 -5.98 -9.23
N SER A 139 14.67 -5.78 -10.36
CA SER A 139 14.68 -6.72 -11.48
C SER A 139 15.25 -8.08 -11.10
N GLU A 140 16.38 -8.10 -10.38
CA GLU A 140 17.02 -9.32 -9.87
C GLU A 140 16.09 -10.13 -8.95
N ARG A 141 15.48 -9.47 -7.96
CA ARG A 141 14.57 -10.14 -6.99
C ARG A 141 13.27 -10.57 -7.64
N ARG A 142 12.65 -9.71 -8.46
CA ARG A 142 11.42 -10.03 -9.20
C ARG A 142 11.61 -11.26 -10.07
N ARG A 143 12.75 -11.42 -10.74
CA ARG A 143 13.04 -12.58 -11.61
C ARG A 143 12.95 -13.92 -10.88
N ILE A 144 13.27 -13.96 -9.58
CA ILE A 144 13.21 -15.19 -8.77
C ILE A 144 11.77 -15.70 -8.68
N VAL A 145 10.82 -14.80 -8.39
CA VAL A 145 9.43 -15.16 -8.05
C VAL A 145 8.43 -14.92 -9.19
N ASN A 146 8.80 -14.24 -10.28
CA ASN A 146 7.86 -13.81 -11.33
C ASN A 146 7.03 -14.93 -11.97
N HIS A 147 7.57 -16.15 -12.04
CA HIS A 147 6.84 -17.30 -12.61
C HIS A 147 5.66 -17.74 -11.72
N VAL A 148 5.81 -17.63 -10.39
CA VAL A 148 4.75 -17.93 -9.39
C VAL A 148 3.54 -17.02 -9.60
N TYR A 149 3.79 -15.76 -9.94
CA TYR A 149 2.75 -14.75 -10.18
C TYR A 149 2.32 -14.63 -11.65
N SER A 150 2.79 -15.52 -12.53
CA SER A 150 2.38 -15.47 -13.94
C SER A 150 0.91 -15.88 -14.10
N LEU A 151 0.19 -15.24 -15.03
CA LEU A 151 -1.22 -15.57 -15.29
C LEU A 151 -1.39 -17.06 -15.62
N SER A 152 -0.50 -17.62 -16.44
CA SER A 152 -0.49 -19.05 -16.78
C SER A 152 -0.33 -19.97 -15.57
N ASN A 153 0.31 -19.51 -14.50
CA ASN A 153 0.45 -20.26 -13.26
C ASN A 153 -0.77 -20.09 -12.36
N VAL A 154 -1.25 -18.86 -12.17
CA VAL A 154 -2.42 -18.57 -11.34
C VAL A 154 -3.69 -19.25 -11.89
N LEU A 155 -3.84 -19.33 -13.22
CA LEU A 155 -4.96 -20.06 -13.84
C LEU A 155 -4.98 -21.56 -13.50
N GLN A 156 -3.84 -22.15 -13.12
CA GLN A 156 -3.81 -23.55 -12.66
C GLN A 156 -4.43 -23.72 -11.27
N SER A 157 -4.68 -22.62 -10.56
CA SER A 157 -5.32 -22.58 -9.25
C SER A 157 -6.81 -22.20 -9.33
N GLU A 158 -7.43 -22.25 -10.52
CA GLU A 158 -8.86 -21.97 -10.70
C GLU A 158 -9.74 -22.79 -9.76
N ALA A 159 -9.48 -24.11 -9.66
CA ALA A 159 -10.19 -25.00 -8.74
C ALA A 159 -10.08 -24.58 -7.26
N SER A 160 -9.02 -23.88 -6.86
CA SER A 160 -8.91 -23.30 -5.52
C SER A 160 -9.88 -22.14 -5.33
N ILE A 161 -9.99 -21.26 -6.32
CA ILE A 161 -10.92 -20.14 -6.29
C ILE A 161 -12.37 -20.63 -6.33
N ASP A 162 -12.65 -21.69 -7.09
CA ASP A 162 -13.98 -22.32 -7.17
C ASP A 162 -14.46 -22.86 -5.82
N ARG A 163 -13.57 -23.46 -5.03
CA ARG A 163 -13.89 -23.91 -3.67
C ARG A 163 -14.39 -22.77 -2.80
N VAL A 164 -13.69 -21.64 -2.80
CA VAL A 164 -14.09 -20.45 -2.02
C VAL A 164 -15.39 -19.85 -2.56
N THR A 165 -15.53 -19.81 -3.89
CA THR A 165 -16.72 -19.28 -4.56
C THR A 165 -17.95 -20.12 -4.23
N THR A 166 -17.81 -21.44 -4.15
CA THR A 166 -18.88 -22.37 -3.74
C THR A 166 -19.36 -22.04 -2.33
N VAL A 167 -18.44 -21.86 -1.37
CA VAL A 167 -18.78 -21.47 0.01
C VAL A 167 -19.51 -20.13 0.05
N MET A 168 -19.06 -19.14 -0.72
CA MET A 168 -19.73 -17.83 -0.81
C MET A 168 -21.16 -17.96 -1.36
N VAL A 169 -21.34 -18.71 -2.46
CA VAL A 169 -22.65 -18.92 -3.08
C VAL A 169 -23.60 -19.66 -2.14
N ASP A 170 -23.13 -20.69 -1.46
CA ASP A 170 -23.94 -21.46 -0.50
C ASP A 170 -24.43 -20.56 0.65
N LYS A 171 -23.54 -19.75 1.23
CA LYS A 171 -23.88 -18.81 2.29
C LYS A 171 -24.87 -17.74 1.83
N LEU A 172 -24.66 -17.15 0.65
CA LEU A 172 -25.58 -16.16 0.06
C LEU A 172 -26.95 -16.78 -0.26
N THR A 173 -26.98 -18.04 -0.68
CA THR A 173 -28.23 -18.78 -0.94
C THR A 173 -29.01 -18.99 0.35
N GLN A 174 -28.36 -19.38 1.45
CA GLN A 174 -28.99 -19.52 2.77
C GLN A 174 -29.54 -18.19 3.28
N LEU A 175 -28.82 -17.09 3.08
CA LEU A 175 -29.29 -15.73 3.40
C LEU A 175 -30.55 -15.37 2.60
N ALA A 176 -30.53 -15.62 1.29
CA ALA A 176 -31.67 -15.34 0.43
C ALA A 176 -32.91 -16.17 0.81
N GLN A 177 -32.73 -17.46 1.11
CA GLN A 177 -33.82 -18.35 1.54
C GLN A 177 -34.42 -17.96 2.89
N SER A 178 -33.60 -17.42 3.80
CA SER A 178 -34.07 -16.91 5.09
C SER A 178 -34.67 -15.49 5.02
N GLY A 179 -34.64 -14.85 3.84
CA GLY A 179 -35.15 -13.50 3.65
C GLY A 179 -34.34 -12.43 4.40
N ARG A 180 -33.09 -12.71 4.76
CA ARG A 180 -32.22 -11.77 5.46
C ARG A 180 -31.42 -10.95 4.46
N ASP A 181 -31.40 -9.64 4.66
CA ASP A 181 -30.50 -8.75 3.95
C ASP A 181 -29.04 -8.99 4.39
N CYS A 182 -28.10 -8.70 3.50
CA CYS A 182 -26.68 -8.74 3.80
C CYS A 182 -25.93 -7.58 3.17
N ASP A 183 -24.85 -7.14 3.83
CA ASP A 183 -23.92 -6.18 3.24
C ASP A 183 -22.96 -6.92 2.30
N LEU A 184 -23.26 -6.89 1.00
CA LEU A 184 -22.42 -7.51 -0.02
C LEU A 184 -20.98 -7.00 0.01
N GLY A 185 -20.76 -5.76 0.45
CA GLY A 185 -19.42 -5.21 0.64
C GLY A 185 -18.61 -6.01 1.66
N THR A 186 -19.19 -6.28 2.81
CA THR A 186 -18.57 -7.11 3.85
C THR A 186 -18.34 -8.55 3.36
N TRP A 187 -19.34 -9.16 2.73
CA TRP A 187 -19.22 -10.52 2.18
C TRP A 187 -18.13 -10.66 1.13
N VAL A 188 -17.99 -9.68 0.25
CA VAL A 188 -16.91 -9.63 -0.74
C VAL A 188 -15.54 -9.45 -0.06
N GLN A 189 -15.45 -8.72 1.06
CA GLN A 189 -14.20 -8.65 1.83
C GLN A 189 -13.77 -10.03 2.30
N TRP A 190 -14.70 -10.74 2.96
CA TRP A 190 -14.47 -12.08 3.49
C TRP A 190 -14.08 -13.05 2.39
N TYR A 191 -14.79 -13.00 1.26
CA TYR A 191 -14.46 -13.78 0.08
C TYR A 191 -13.02 -13.56 -0.39
N THR A 192 -12.59 -12.31 -0.59
CA THR A 192 -11.23 -12.05 -1.10
C THR A 192 -10.13 -12.46 -0.12
N PHE A 193 -10.38 -12.35 1.19
CA PHE A 193 -9.47 -12.89 2.19
C PHE A 193 -9.37 -14.42 2.13
N ASP A 194 -10.49 -15.11 1.99
CA ASP A 194 -10.46 -16.58 1.87
C ASP A 194 -9.89 -17.04 0.52
N VAL A 195 -10.08 -16.27 -0.56
CA VAL A 195 -9.43 -16.53 -1.86
C VAL A 195 -7.92 -16.43 -1.74
N ILE A 196 -7.37 -15.37 -1.12
CA ILE A 196 -5.91 -15.28 -0.95
C ILE A 196 -5.39 -16.35 0.02
N GLY A 197 -6.18 -16.74 1.03
CA GLY A 197 -5.87 -17.90 1.88
C GLY A 197 -5.73 -19.18 1.06
N GLU A 198 -6.74 -19.51 0.28
CA GLU A 198 -6.77 -20.75 -0.51
C GLU A 198 -5.70 -20.75 -1.62
N LEU A 199 -5.59 -19.64 -2.36
CA LEU A 199 -4.67 -19.49 -3.49
C LEU A 199 -3.20 -19.44 -3.03
N PHE A 200 -2.91 -18.65 -1.99
CA PHE A 200 -1.54 -18.41 -1.58
C PHE A 200 -1.09 -19.38 -0.49
N PHE A 201 -1.90 -19.58 0.54
CA PHE A 201 -1.55 -20.39 1.72
C PHE A 201 -2.06 -21.83 1.64
N GLY A 202 -2.77 -22.19 0.57
CA GLY A 202 -3.32 -23.53 0.36
C GLY A 202 -4.54 -23.86 1.23
N ARG A 203 -5.11 -22.87 1.94
CA ARG A 203 -6.38 -23.03 2.67
C ARG A 203 -7.06 -21.68 2.94
N MET A 204 -8.39 -21.66 2.90
CA MET A 204 -9.20 -20.58 3.45
C MET A 204 -8.81 -20.25 4.90
N PHE A 205 -8.90 -18.98 5.27
CA PHE A 205 -8.64 -18.52 6.64
C PHE A 205 -9.84 -18.72 7.56
N GLY A 206 -11.06 -18.69 6.98
CA GLY A 206 -12.32 -18.93 7.67
C GLY A 206 -13.19 -17.68 7.82
N PHE A 207 -12.98 -16.62 7.01
CA PHE A 207 -13.80 -15.41 7.09
C PHE A 207 -15.26 -15.69 6.69
N LEU A 208 -15.47 -16.42 5.59
CA LEU A 208 -16.80 -16.82 5.11
C LEU A 208 -17.46 -17.84 6.04
N GLU A 209 -16.68 -18.77 6.59
CA GLU A 209 -17.19 -19.81 7.48
C GLU A 209 -17.70 -19.21 8.80
N GLN A 210 -16.90 -18.35 9.42
CA GLN A 210 -17.18 -17.72 10.71
C GLN A 210 -18.00 -16.43 10.60
N GLU A 211 -18.21 -15.91 9.39
CA GLU A 211 -18.97 -14.69 9.11
C GLU A 211 -18.46 -13.49 9.94
N THR A 212 -17.14 -13.37 10.04
CA THR A 212 -16.48 -12.37 10.90
C THR A 212 -15.15 -11.90 10.33
N ASP A 213 -14.66 -10.78 10.86
CA ASP A 213 -13.28 -10.34 10.66
C ASP A 213 -12.33 -11.28 11.41
N TYR A 214 -11.95 -12.38 10.76
CA TYR A 214 -11.12 -13.42 11.33
C TYR A 214 -9.81 -12.84 11.85
N LYS A 215 -9.52 -13.08 13.14
CA LYS A 215 -8.36 -12.54 13.87
C LYS A 215 -8.21 -11.00 13.78
N SER A 216 -9.29 -10.28 13.46
CA SER A 216 -9.31 -8.82 13.31
C SER A 216 -8.34 -8.30 12.23
N TRP A 217 -8.14 -9.05 11.14
CA TRP A 217 -7.21 -8.67 10.08
C TRP A 217 -7.71 -7.52 9.24
N ILE A 218 -8.99 -7.46 8.87
CA ILE A 218 -9.60 -6.31 8.16
C ILE A 218 -9.43 -5.06 9.02
N SER A 219 -9.82 -5.13 10.28
CA SER A 219 -9.68 -4.03 11.24
C SER A 219 -8.22 -3.60 11.41
N SER A 220 -7.28 -4.55 11.33
CA SER A 220 -5.84 -4.26 11.38
C SER A 220 -5.38 -3.48 10.15
N LEU A 221 -5.80 -3.87 8.95
CA LEU A 221 -5.52 -3.15 7.71
C LEU A 221 -6.08 -1.72 7.75
N ASP A 222 -7.34 -1.57 8.15
CA ASP A 222 -8.01 -0.27 8.28
C ASP A 222 -7.30 0.67 9.27
N ALA A 223 -6.75 0.12 10.37
CA ALA A 223 -6.00 0.89 11.35
C ALA A 223 -4.60 1.28 10.85
N LEU A 224 -3.93 0.41 10.08
CA LEU A 224 -2.53 0.61 9.68
C LEU A 224 -2.38 1.52 8.45
N MET A 225 -3.29 1.42 7.47
CA MET A 225 -3.21 2.15 6.20
C MET A 225 -3.12 3.68 6.35
N PRO A 226 -3.97 4.37 7.15
CA PRO A 226 -3.87 5.82 7.29
C PRO A 226 -2.53 6.29 7.87
N GLY A 227 -1.98 5.54 8.82
CA GLY A 227 -0.67 5.83 9.43
C GLY A 227 0.45 5.74 8.40
N PHE A 228 0.46 4.66 7.60
CA PHE A 228 1.46 4.44 6.55
C PHE A 228 1.37 5.54 5.47
N CYS A 229 0.18 5.90 5.04
CA CYS A 229 -0.03 7.01 4.10
C CYS A 229 0.58 8.32 4.61
N GLN A 230 0.35 8.68 5.88
CA GLN A 230 0.89 9.90 6.48
C GLN A 230 2.43 9.89 6.54
N VAL A 231 3.03 8.77 6.93
CA VAL A 231 4.49 8.62 6.98
C VAL A 231 5.10 8.64 5.58
N ALA A 232 4.47 7.97 4.61
CA ALA A 232 4.96 7.86 3.23
C ALA A 232 5.03 9.21 2.52
N VAL A 233 4.03 10.08 2.71
CA VAL A 233 4.06 11.43 2.11
C VAL A 233 4.86 12.45 2.90
N ALA A 234 5.23 12.18 4.15
CA ALA A 234 6.04 13.10 4.94
C ALA A 234 7.49 13.16 4.42
N PRO A 235 8.16 14.31 4.54
CA PRO A 235 9.61 14.39 4.34
C PRO A 235 10.34 13.36 5.20
N THR A 236 11.37 12.69 4.65
CA THR A 236 12.11 11.62 5.33
C THR A 236 12.60 12.00 6.72
N TYR A 237 13.07 13.24 6.91
CA TYR A 237 13.55 13.74 8.20
C TYR A 237 12.43 13.92 9.24
N LEU A 238 11.16 14.01 8.84
CA LEU A 238 10.02 14.09 9.76
C LEU A 238 9.46 12.72 10.15
N ARG A 239 9.75 11.66 9.39
CA ARG A 239 9.17 10.33 9.61
C ARG A 239 9.45 9.76 11.00
N PRO A 240 10.67 9.83 11.57
CA PRO A 240 10.91 9.36 12.93
C PRO A 240 10.04 10.07 13.97
N PHE A 241 9.82 11.37 13.82
CA PHE A 241 8.96 12.14 14.72
C PHE A 241 7.48 11.77 14.61
N ILE A 242 7.00 11.49 13.39
CA ILE A 242 5.64 10.98 13.18
C ILE A 242 5.49 9.60 13.83
N LEU A 243 6.48 8.72 13.72
CA LEU A 243 6.45 7.42 14.40
C LEU A 243 6.52 7.55 15.93
N LEU A 244 7.34 8.48 16.44
CA LEU A 244 7.42 8.80 17.87
C LEU A 244 6.10 9.36 18.43
N SER A 245 5.24 9.92 17.59
CA SER A 245 3.90 10.36 18.02
C SER A 245 3.05 9.21 18.59
N SER A 246 3.37 7.94 18.28
CA SER A 246 2.74 6.76 18.89
C SER A 246 2.81 6.70 20.42
N LEU A 247 3.73 7.45 21.04
CA LEU A 247 3.80 7.59 22.50
C LEU A 247 2.58 8.33 23.08
N PHE A 248 1.92 9.17 22.29
CA PHE A 248 0.82 10.04 22.73
C PHE A 248 -0.42 9.99 21.82
N ASP A 249 -0.31 9.50 20.59
CA ASP A 249 -1.40 9.29 19.63
C ASP A 249 -1.78 7.80 19.55
N SER A 250 -2.97 7.47 20.05
CA SER A 250 -3.51 6.12 20.06
C SER A 250 -3.70 5.53 18.67
N LYS A 251 -3.95 6.36 17.64
CA LYS A 251 -4.13 5.89 16.26
C LYS A 251 -2.81 5.43 15.65
N MET A 252 -1.75 6.22 15.82
CA MET A 252 -0.40 5.83 15.37
C MET A 252 0.10 4.59 16.14
N LYS A 253 -0.18 4.51 17.45
CA LYS A 253 0.11 3.32 18.25
C LYS A 253 -0.62 2.08 17.72
N ALA A 254 -1.90 2.21 17.37
CA ALA A 254 -2.68 1.13 16.77
C ALA A 254 -2.10 0.71 15.42
N ALA A 255 -1.73 1.66 14.55
CA ALA A 255 -1.13 1.37 13.25
C ALA A 255 0.15 0.51 13.38
N ILE A 256 1.06 0.88 14.29
CA ILE A 256 2.30 0.11 14.55
C ILE A 256 1.98 -1.30 15.07
N LYS A 257 1.06 -1.42 16.03
CA LYS A 257 0.66 -2.71 16.58
C LYS A 257 0.02 -3.62 15.51
N CYS A 258 -0.82 -3.05 14.64
CA CYS A 258 -1.49 -3.80 13.57
C CYS A 258 -0.48 -4.27 12.50
N THR A 259 0.62 -3.54 12.27
CA THR A 259 1.74 -4.04 11.45
C THR A 259 2.32 -5.33 12.04
N GLU A 260 2.51 -5.40 13.36
CA GLU A 260 3.00 -6.61 14.04
C GLU A 260 2.00 -7.76 13.95
N THR A 261 0.70 -7.48 14.08
CA THR A 261 -0.36 -8.47 13.88
C THR A 261 -0.30 -9.09 12.48
N MET A 262 -0.14 -8.30 11.43
CA MET A 262 -0.01 -8.80 10.05
C MET A 262 1.30 -9.56 9.82
N GLU A 263 2.40 -9.14 10.46
CA GLU A 263 3.67 -9.86 10.47
C GLU A 263 3.54 -11.25 11.12
N VAL A 264 2.88 -11.34 12.27
CA VAL A 264 2.60 -12.62 12.94
C VAL A 264 1.71 -13.50 12.07
N ALA A 265 0.64 -12.95 11.50
CA ALA A 265 -0.26 -13.68 10.61
C ALA A 265 0.48 -14.31 9.41
N ALA A 266 1.37 -13.55 8.77
CA ALA A 266 2.18 -14.06 7.66
C ALA A 266 3.08 -15.21 8.12
N ARG A 267 3.83 -15.03 9.21
CA ARG A 267 4.75 -16.06 9.74
C ARG A 267 4.03 -17.33 10.19
N GLU A 268 2.89 -17.20 10.86
CA GLU A 268 2.03 -18.32 11.25
C GLU A 268 1.54 -19.09 10.01
N GLY A 269 1.06 -18.37 9.00
CA GLY A 269 0.62 -18.96 7.73
C GLY A 269 1.74 -19.75 7.04
N VAL A 270 2.95 -19.19 6.99
CA VAL A 270 4.14 -19.84 6.43
C VAL A 270 4.55 -21.07 7.24
N ALA A 271 4.63 -20.94 8.56
CA ALA A 271 5.01 -22.04 9.44
C ALA A 271 4.03 -23.23 9.35
N ARG A 272 2.73 -22.94 9.34
CA ARG A 272 1.68 -23.96 9.17
C ARG A 272 1.83 -24.68 7.83
N ARG A 273 1.97 -23.93 6.72
CA ARG A 273 2.07 -24.57 5.40
C ARG A 273 3.32 -25.42 5.28
N GLN A 274 4.45 -24.97 5.82
CA GLN A 274 5.67 -25.78 5.86
C GLN A 274 5.44 -27.10 6.62
N ALA A 275 4.82 -27.06 7.80
CA ALA A 275 4.53 -28.26 8.58
C ALA A 275 3.61 -29.25 7.84
N GLU A 276 2.63 -28.76 7.07
CA GLU A 276 1.79 -29.60 6.21
C GLU A 276 2.60 -30.28 5.10
N LEU A 277 3.47 -29.53 4.42
CA LEU A 277 4.33 -30.07 3.37
C LEU A 277 5.31 -31.12 3.92
N ASP A 278 5.86 -30.91 5.11
CA ASP A 278 6.78 -31.85 5.76
C ASP A 278 6.07 -33.15 6.19
N GLN A 279 4.78 -33.09 6.51
CA GLN A 279 3.95 -34.25 6.85
C GLN A 279 3.44 -35.01 5.62
N GLY A 280 3.77 -34.56 4.41
CA GLY A 280 3.28 -35.18 3.16
C GLY A 280 1.78 -34.99 2.95
N SER A 281 1.14 -34.05 3.65
CA SER A 281 -0.29 -33.75 3.48
C SER A 281 -0.59 -32.87 2.25
N SER A 282 0.35 -32.79 1.30
CA SER A 282 0.07 -32.20 -0.01
C SER A 282 -0.88 -33.12 -0.77
N THR A 283 -2.16 -32.76 -0.83
CA THR A 283 -3.03 -33.25 -1.89
C THR A 283 -2.35 -32.90 -3.21
N SER A 284 -2.16 -33.88 -4.10
CA SER A 284 -1.41 -33.72 -5.36
C SER A 284 -1.96 -32.60 -6.27
N ASP A 285 -3.16 -32.12 -5.98
CA ASP A 285 -3.88 -31.09 -6.75
C ASP A 285 -3.64 -29.65 -6.26
N SER A 286 -3.12 -29.43 -5.05
CA SER A 286 -2.95 -28.07 -4.53
C SER A 286 -1.57 -27.50 -4.87
N ARG A 287 -1.47 -26.81 -6.02
CA ARG A 287 -0.30 -26.00 -6.41
C ARG A 287 -0.41 -24.57 -5.87
N ASP A 288 -0.60 -24.38 -4.57
CA ASP A 288 -0.62 -23.04 -3.97
C ASP A 288 0.71 -22.30 -4.17
N LEU A 289 0.66 -20.98 -4.14
CA LEU A 289 1.83 -20.14 -4.43
C LEU A 289 2.93 -20.33 -3.38
N LEU A 290 2.58 -20.53 -2.12
CA LEU A 290 3.55 -20.69 -1.05
C LEU A 290 4.35 -22.01 -1.19
N GLN A 291 3.72 -23.10 -1.61
CA GLN A 291 4.43 -24.32 -1.98
C GLN A 291 5.43 -24.09 -3.12
N GLN A 292 5.08 -23.29 -4.12
CA GLN A 292 6.00 -22.93 -5.21
C GLN A 292 7.18 -22.08 -4.71
N LEU A 293 6.94 -21.16 -3.79
CA LEU A 293 8.01 -20.38 -3.14
C LEU A 293 8.96 -21.28 -2.33
N PHE A 294 8.43 -22.28 -1.60
CA PHE A 294 9.25 -23.27 -0.93
C PHE A 294 10.05 -24.14 -1.91
N ASN A 295 9.50 -24.48 -3.08
CA ASN A 295 10.26 -25.18 -4.13
C ASN A 295 11.45 -24.34 -4.60
N ILE A 296 11.26 -23.04 -4.86
CA ILE A 296 12.35 -22.13 -5.22
C ILE A 296 13.42 -22.08 -4.11
N GLN A 297 12.98 -21.95 -2.85
CA GLN A 297 13.89 -21.94 -1.70
C GLN A 297 14.72 -23.22 -1.64
N ARG A 298 14.12 -24.39 -1.81
CA ARG A 298 14.83 -25.69 -1.76
C ARG A 298 15.77 -25.90 -2.94
N GLU A 299 15.34 -25.56 -4.15
CA GLU A 299 16.09 -25.87 -5.38
C GLU A 299 17.17 -24.84 -5.70
N LYS A 300 16.93 -23.57 -5.38
CA LYS A 300 17.74 -22.43 -5.84
C LYS A 300 18.15 -21.49 -4.72
N GLY A 301 17.67 -21.67 -3.49
CA GLY A 301 17.78 -20.70 -2.40
C GLY A 301 19.19 -20.19 -2.14
N GLU A 302 20.18 -21.08 -2.05
CA GLU A 302 21.60 -20.69 -1.83
C GLU A 302 22.18 -19.87 -2.99
N LYS A 303 21.82 -20.22 -4.24
CA LYS A 303 22.34 -19.58 -5.45
C LYS A 303 21.77 -18.18 -5.67
N VAL A 304 20.51 -17.96 -5.29
CA VAL A 304 19.81 -16.69 -5.52
C VAL A 304 19.55 -15.89 -4.24
N ASP A 305 20.14 -16.32 -3.11
CA ASP A 305 19.93 -15.71 -1.80
C ASP A 305 18.43 -15.54 -1.48
N PHE A 306 17.72 -16.66 -1.51
CA PHE A 306 16.27 -16.76 -1.27
C PHE A 306 16.02 -17.75 -0.15
N SER A 307 15.85 -17.23 1.06
CA SER A 307 15.66 -17.99 2.30
C SER A 307 14.19 -17.97 2.74
N ARG A 308 13.92 -18.60 3.88
CA ARG A 308 12.59 -18.57 4.51
C ARG A 308 12.11 -17.14 4.79
N ARG A 309 13.02 -16.19 5.06
CA ARG A 309 12.66 -14.79 5.32
C ARG A 309 12.06 -14.11 4.10
N GLU A 310 12.55 -14.44 2.90
CA GLU A 310 11.99 -13.96 1.64
C GLU A 310 10.62 -14.59 1.38
N VAL A 311 10.43 -15.87 1.71
CA VAL A 311 9.11 -16.52 1.65
C VAL A 311 8.10 -15.85 2.60
N GLU A 312 8.52 -15.56 3.84
CA GLU A 312 7.72 -14.82 4.82
C GLU A 312 7.38 -13.39 4.34
N GLN A 313 8.31 -12.72 3.66
CA GLN A 313 8.06 -11.41 3.06
C GLN A 313 7.00 -11.48 1.96
N GLU A 314 7.07 -12.46 1.06
CA GLU A 314 6.06 -12.64 0.01
C GLU A 314 4.68 -12.93 0.61
N ALA A 315 4.60 -13.76 1.66
CA ALA A 315 3.36 -14.02 2.39
C ALA A 315 2.77 -12.76 3.07
N TYR A 316 3.63 -11.93 3.66
CA TYR A 316 3.22 -10.66 4.26
C TYR A 316 2.64 -9.70 3.22
N ILE A 317 3.29 -9.56 2.06
CA ILE A 317 2.80 -8.69 0.98
C ILE A 317 1.49 -9.25 0.39
N ALA A 318 1.35 -10.56 0.24
CA ALA A 318 0.12 -11.18 -0.24
C ALA A 318 -1.09 -10.85 0.65
N LEU A 319 -0.92 -10.91 1.98
CA LEU A 319 -1.97 -10.56 2.95
C LEU A 319 -2.37 -9.07 2.88
N LEU A 320 -1.42 -8.16 2.65
CA LEU A 320 -1.71 -6.73 2.57
C LEU A 320 -2.32 -6.31 1.23
N ALA A 321 -1.83 -6.87 0.11
CA ALA A 321 -2.16 -6.40 -1.23
C ALA A 321 -3.38 -7.11 -1.83
N GLY A 322 -3.56 -8.40 -1.53
CA GLY A 322 -4.47 -9.28 -2.26
C GLY A 322 -5.95 -9.17 -1.90
N SER A 323 -6.26 -8.83 -0.63
CA SER A 323 -7.63 -8.79 -0.13
C SER A 323 -8.35 -7.49 -0.51
N ASP A 324 -7.94 -6.36 0.05
CA ASP A 324 -8.69 -5.09 -0.04
C ASP A 324 -8.84 -4.58 -1.49
N THR A 325 -7.78 -4.66 -2.29
CA THR A 325 -7.79 -4.11 -3.67
C THR A 325 -8.78 -4.88 -4.55
N THR A 326 -8.76 -6.21 -4.47
CA THR A 326 -9.68 -7.10 -5.17
C THR A 326 -11.10 -6.89 -4.66
N ALA A 327 -11.29 -6.73 -3.35
CA ALA A 327 -12.61 -6.51 -2.76
C ALA A 327 -13.23 -5.22 -3.29
N ILE A 328 -12.48 -4.13 -3.32
CA ILE A 328 -12.94 -2.84 -3.86
C ILE A 328 -13.34 -2.96 -5.34
N ALA A 329 -12.57 -3.69 -6.14
CA ALA A 329 -12.89 -3.90 -7.56
C ALA A 329 -14.21 -4.68 -7.72
N ILE A 330 -14.34 -5.83 -7.04
CA ILE A 330 -15.55 -6.67 -7.08
C ILE A 330 -16.77 -5.89 -6.58
N ARG A 331 -16.65 -5.17 -5.46
CA ARG A 331 -17.72 -4.31 -4.92
C ARG A 331 -18.17 -3.27 -5.94
N SER A 332 -17.21 -2.61 -6.60
CA SER A 332 -17.51 -1.59 -7.61
C SER A 332 -18.25 -2.21 -8.79
N ILE A 333 -17.80 -3.38 -9.26
CA ILE A 333 -18.44 -4.14 -10.35
C ILE A 333 -19.89 -4.46 -9.98
N PHE A 334 -20.14 -5.07 -8.83
CA PHE A 334 -21.51 -5.38 -8.38
C PHE A 334 -22.36 -4.13 -8.21
N TYR A 335 -21.83 -3.06 -7.62
CA TYR A 335 -22.54 -1.80 -7.45
C TYR A 335 -23.04 -1.24 -8.78
N TYR A 336 -22.17 -1.18 -9.80
CA TYR A 336 -22.56 -0.65 -11.12
C TYR A 336 -23.48 -1.60 -11.90
N ILE A 337 -23.29 -2.91 -11.79
CA ILE A 337 -24.16 -3.90 -12.44
C ILE A 337 -25.57 -3.84 -11.86
N VAL A 338 -25.72 -3.87 -10.53
CA VAL A 338 -27.05 -3.88 -9.88
C VAL A 338 -27.82 -2.58 -10.13
N LYS A 339 -27.10 -1.47 -10.31
CA LYS A 339 -27.70 -0.15 -10.57
C LYS A 339 -28.18 0.02 -12.01
N ASP A 340 -27.62 -0.72 -12.97
CA ASP A 340 -28.02 -0.69 -14.38
C ASP A 340 -28.74 -1.98 -14.77
N ARG A 341 -30.08 -1.90 -14.87
CA ARG A 341 -30.94 -3.05 -15.18
C ARG A 341 -30.57 -3.73 -16.51
N LYS A 342 -30.17 -2.96 -17.52
CA LYS A 342 -29.82 -3.49 -18.85
C LYS A 342 -28.54 -4.31 -18.77
N VAL A 343 -27.53 -3.82 -18.04
CA VAL A 343 -26.28 -4.56 -17.82
C VAL A 343 -26.54 -5.82 -17.00
N TYR A 344 -27.34 -5.72 -15.93
CA TYR A 344 -27.71 -6.86 -15.09
C TYR A 344 -28.39 -7.98 -15.88
N GLU A 345 -29.43 -7.66 -16.67
CA GLU A 345 -30.17 -8.66 -17.46
C GLU A 345 -29.29 -9.31 -18.52
N ARG A 346 -28.44 -8.53 -19.17
CA ARG A 346 -27.49 -9.05 -20.15
C ARG A 346 -26.48 -10.01 -19.53
N LEU A 347 -25.86 -9.63 -18.42
CA LEU A 347 -24.90 -10.50 -17.72
C LEU A 347 -25.56 -11.81 -17.29
N ARG A 348 -26.77 -11.72 -16.73
CA ARG A 348 -27.53 -12.91 -16.33
C ARG A 348 -27.80 -13.83 -17.52
N ALA A 349 -28.24 -13.28 -18.65
CA ALA A 349 -28.46 -14.06 -19.88
C ALA A 349 -27.17 -14.71 -20.41
N GLU A 350 -26.03 -14.01 -20.33
CA GLU A 350 -24.73 -14.56 -20.72
C GLU A 350 -24.32 -15.74 -19.81
N ILE A 351 -24.53 -15.64 -18.50
CA ILE A 351 -24.29 -16.72 -17.52
C ILE A 351 -25.24 -17.90 -17.75
N ASP A 352 -26.54 -17.63 -17.88
CA ASP A 352 -27.56 -18.67 -18.10
C ASP A 352 -27.28 -19.45 -19.40
N LYS A 353 -26.77 -18.78 -20.44
CA LYS A 353 -26.36 -19.42 -21.70
C LYS A 353 -25.09 -20.27 -21.55
N ALA A 354 -24.14 -19.87 -20.71
CA ALA A 354 -22.90 -20.61 -20.49
C ALA A 354 -23.11 -21.87 -19.62
N ASN A 355 -24.14 -21.85 -18.76
CA ASN A 355 -24.53 -22.97 -17.90
C ASN A 355 -25.55 -23.93 -18.54
N ALA A 356 -26.09 -23.60 -19.71
CA ALA A 356 -27.01 -24.43 -20.48
C ALA A 356 -26.25 -25.38 -21.41
#